data_AF-A0A959QT98-F1
#
_entry.id   AF-A0A959QT98-F1
#
_cell.length_a   1.000
_cell.length_b   1.000
_cell.length_c   1.000
_cell.angle_alpha   90.00
_cell.angle_beta   90.00
_cell.angle_gamma   90.00
#
_symmetry.space_group_name_H-M   'P 1'
#
loop_
_entity.id
_entity.type
_entity.pdbx_description
1 polymer ?
#
loop_
_entity_poly.entity_id
_entity_poly.type
_entity_poly.pdbx_seq_one_letter_code
_entity_poly.pdbx_strand_id
1 'polypeptide(L)'
;GELMHDPPDFKHPGVLFENKEKAAKLFGAIKQLPENQQSAFILKQVEGLSQKEVAEILDMSEKGIESLIQRAKANLRKRLGDIYDKNEGL
;
A
#
# COMPACT_ATOMS: atom_id res chain seq x y z
N GLY A 1 18.62 14.68 32.91
CA GLY A 1 17.75 13.53 32.61
C GLY A 1 16.67 14.02 31.70
N GLU A 2 16.73 13.66 30.42
CA GLU A 2 15.74 14.09 29.44
C GLU A 2 14.47 13.27 29.63
N LEU A 3 13.35 13.97 29.83
CA LEU A 3 12.02 13.38 29.86
C LEU A 3 11.64 13.03 28.43
N MET A 4 11.78 11.75 28.05
CA MET A 4 11.10 11.20 26.89
C MET A 4 9.58 11.30 27.15
N HIS A 5 8.95 12.30 26.56
CA HIS A 5 7.51 12.26 26.34
C HIS A 5 7.26 11.34 25.15
N ASP A 6 7.03 10.05 25.42
CA ASP A 6 6.29 9.22 24.47
C ASP A 6 4.94 9.92 24.26
N PRO A 7 4.58 10.32 23.02
CA PRO A 7 3.27 10.89 22.79
C PRO A 7 2.23 9.86 23.25
N PRO A 8 1.17 10.29 23.98
CA PRO A 8 0.12 9.37 24.39
C PRO A 8 -0.41 8.68 23.13
N ASP A 9 -0.41 7.35 23.16
CA ASP A 9 -0.92 6.49 22.09
C ASP A 9 -2.38 6.89 21.81
N PHE A 10 -2.56 7.85 20.89
CA PHE A 10 -3.81 8.57 20.68
C PHE A 10 -4.76 7.69 19.85
N LYS A 11 -5.19 6.59 20.47
CA LYS A 11 -6.15 5.62 19.92
C LYS A 11 -7.58 6.13 20.12
N HIS A 12 -7.87 7.33 19.61
CA HIS A 12 -9.23 7.87 19.63
C HIS A 12 -10.13 7.05 18.68
N PRO A 13 -11.37 6.69 19.06
CA PRO A 13 -12.26 5.88 18.23
C PRO A 13 -12.45 6.42 16.80
N GLY A 14 -12.50 7.75 16.64
CA GLY A 14 -12.57 8.41 15.33
C GLY A 14 -11.35 8.11 14.43
N VAL A 15 -10.13 8.22 14.97
CA VAL A 15 -8.88 7.94 14.25
C VAL A 15 -8.79 6.45 13.87
N LEU A 16 -9.20 5.56 14.77
CA LEU A 16 -9.26 4.12 14.48
C LEU A 16 -10.24 3.79 13.36
N PHE A 17 -11.40 4.46 13.34
CA PHE A 17 -12.40 4.27 12.30
C PHE A 17 -11.92 4.78 10.93
N GLU A 18 -11.35 5.98 10.88
CA GLU A 18 -10.73 6.52 9.66
C GLU A 18 -9.63 5.61 9.10
N ASN A 19 -8.78 5.05 9.97
CA ASN A 19 -7.73 4.12 9.56
C ASN A 19 -8.31 2.82 8.98
N LYS A 20 -9.39 2.30 9.56
CA LYS A 20 -10.09 1.12 9.01
C LYS A 20 -10.69 1.41 7.64
N GLU A 21 -11.31 2.58 7.45
CA GLU A 21 -11.86 2.96 6.14
C GLU A 21 -10.76 3.14 5.09
N LYS A 22 -9.67 3.83 5.44
CA LYS A 22 -8.51 4.02 4.55
C LYS A 22 -7.90 2.67 4.17
N ALA A 23 -7.73 1.76 5.13
CA ALA A 23 -7.25 0.41 4.88
C ALA A 23 -8.19 -0.37 3.95
N ALA A 24 -9.50 -0.35 4.19
CA ALA A 24 -10.48 -1.02 3.35
C ALA A 24 -10.45 -0.51 1.89
N LYS A 25 -10.35 0.81 1.70
CA LYS A 25 -10.22 1.43 0.37
C LYS A 25 -8.92 1.01 -0.33
N LEU A 26 -7.80 1.00 0.38
CA LEU A 26 -6.51 0.55 -0.15
C LEU A 26 -6.57 -0.92 -0.58
N PHE A 27 -7.06 -1.82 0.27
CA PHE A 27 -7.21 -3.24 -0.07
C PHE A 27 -8.16 -3.45 -1.25
N GLY A 28 -9.26 -2.70 -1.31
CA GLY A 28 -10.17 -2.68 -2.44
C GLY A 28 -9.47 -2.29 -3.74
N ALA A 29 -8.64 -1.25 -3.73
CA ALA A 29 -7.88 -0.80 -4.88
C ALA A 29 -6.80 -1.82 -5.32
N ILE A 30 -6.13 -2.47 -4.38
CA ILE A 30 -5.14 -3.54 -4.66
C ILE A 30 -5.81 -4.70 -5.39
N LYS A 31 -7.02 -5.10 -4.99
CA LYS A 31 -7.80 -6.16 -5.66
C LYS A 31 -8.23 -5.82 -7.09
N GLN A 32 -8.14 -4.55 -7.50
CA GLN A 32 -8.46 -4.10 -8.86
C GLN A 32 -7.22 -3.93 -9.75
N LEU A 33 -6.03 -4.28 -9.25
CA LEU A 33 -4.83 -4.33 -10.08
C LEU A 33 -4.90 -5.54 -11.02
N PRO A 34 -4.25 -5.47 -12.20
CA PRO A 34 -3.98 -6.66 -12.99
C PRO A 34 -3.25 -7.71 -12.16
N GLU A 35 -3.59 -8.99 -12.34
CA GLU A 35 -3.13 -10.11 -11.50
C GLU A 35 -1.62 -10.10 -11.22
N ASN A 36 -0.79 -9.97 -12.27
CA ASN A 36 0.67 -9.93 -12.09
C ASN A 36 1.16 -8.72 -11.29
N GLN A 37 0.49 -7.57 -11.40
CA GLN A 37 0.80 -6.39 -10.59
C GLN A 37 0.36 -6.58 -9.14
N GLN A 38 -0.81 -7.19 -8.92
CA GLN A 38 -1.33 -7.50 -7.59
C GLN A 38 -0.39 -8.47 -6.85
N SER A 39 -0.05 -9.59 -7.47
CA SER A 39 0.81 -10.62 -6.87
C SER A 39 2.19 -10.06 -6.53
N ALA A 40 2.84 -9.39 -7.48
CA ALA A 40 4.14 -8.74 -7.23
C ALA A 40 4.05 -7.70 -6.11
N PHE A 41 3.00 -6.87 -6.09
CA PHE A 41 2.83 -5.83 -5.09
C PHE A 41 2.60 -6.40 -3.69
N ILE A 42 1.74 -7.43 -3.54
CA ILE A 42 1.47 -8.08 -2.26
C ILE A 42 2.75 -8.70 -1.70
N LEU A 43 3.44 -9.55 -2.49
CA LEU A 43 4.65 -10.21 -2.03
C LEU A 43 5.74 -9.20 -1.64
N LYS A 44 5.89 -8.09 -2.39
CA LYS A 44 6.94 -7.10 -2.13
C LYS A 44 6.63 -6.13 -1.00
N GLN A 45 5.38 -5.65 -0.91
CA GLN A 45 5.02 -4.53 -0.02
C GLN A 45 4.23 -4.97 1.22
N VAL A 46 3.49 -6.08 1.14
CA VAL A 46 2.69 -6.61 2.25
C VAL A 46 3.48 -7.69 2.98
N GLU A 47 4.00 -8.67 2.24
CA GLU A 47 4.80 -9.77 2.82
C GLU A 47 6.28 -9.39 3.05
N GLY A 48 6.72 -8.26 2.50
CA GLY A 48 8.05 -7.70 2.75
C GLY A 48 9.22 -8.43 2.06
N LEU A 49 8.95 -9.31 1.10
CA LEU A 49 9.98 -10.08 0.40
C LEU A 49 10.93 -9.18 -0.40
N SER A 50 12.17 -9.63 -0.63
CA SER A 50 13.11 -8.96 -1.53
C SER A 50 12.64 -9.06 -2.98
N GLN A 51 13.10 -8.14 -3.84
CA GLN A 51 12.73 -8.17 -5.26
C GLN A 51 13.19 -9.45 -5.96
N LYS A 52 14.33 -9.99 -5.52
CA LYS A 52 14.88 -11.28 -5.97
C LYS A 52 13.98 -12.45 -5.57
N GLU A 53 13.55 -12.54 -4.31
CA GLU A 53 12.63 -13.60 -3.86
C GLU A 53 11.30 -13.56 -4.62
N VAL A 54 10.76 -12.35 -4.87
CA VAL A 54 9.54 -12.20 -5.68
C VAL A 54 9.76 -12.65 -7.13
N ALA A 55 10.92 -12.34 -7.69
CA ALA A 55 11.30 -12.75 -9.04
C ALA A 55 11.38 -14.29 -9.17
N GLU A 56 11.97 -14.95 -8.17
CA GLU A 56 12.03 -16.41 -8.08
C GLU A 56 10.64 -17.04 -7.92
N ILE A 57 9.78 -16.49 -7.04
CA ILE A 57 8.42 -17.01 -6.81
C ILE A 57 7.53 -16.90 -8.05
N LEU A 58 7.64 -15.78 -8.78
CA LEU A 58 6.80 -15.50 -9.95
C LEU A 58 7.40 -15.98 -11.28
N ASP A 59 8.58 -16.61 -11.26
CA ASP A 59 9.34 -17.02 -12.44
C ASP A 59 9.53 -15.88 -13.45
N MET A 60 10.02 -14.75 -12.96
CA MET A 60 10.25 -13.53 -13.74
C MET A 60 11.63 -12.94 -13.45
N SER A 61 12.11 -12.04 -14.32
CA SER A 61 13.31 -11.26 -14.01
C SER A 61 13.04 -10.19 -12.94
N GLU A 62 14.06 -9.84 -12.15
CA GLU A 62 13.97 -8.74 -11.18
C GLU A 62 13.53 -7.41 -11.84
N LYS A 63 13.98 -7.14 -13.06
CA LYS A 63 13.53 -5.97 -13.84
C LYS A 63 12.05 -6.03 -14.22
N GLY A 64 11.55 -7.23 -14.51
CA GLY A 64 10.12 -7.47 -14.73
C GLY A 64 9.30 -7.17 -13.48
N ILE A 65 9.77 -7.61 -12.31
CA ILE A 65 9.16 -7.30 -11.01
C ILE A 65 9.17 -5.79 -10.77
N GLU A 66 10.28 -5.11 -10.96
CA GLU A 66 10.35 -3.65 -10.81
C GLU A 66 9.30 -2.95 -11.68
N SER A 67 9.18 -3.34 -12.95
CA SER A 67 8.18 -2.79 -13.87
C SER A 67 6.74 -3.06 -13.40
N LEU A 68 6.46 -4.25 -12.86
CA LEU A 68 5.15 -4.56 -12.28
C LEU A 68 4.85 -3.69 -11.05
N ILE A 69 5.82 -3.52 -10.14
CA ILE A 69 5.66 -2.68 -8.94
C ILE A 69 5.44 -1.21 -9.30
N GLN A 70 6.20 -0.66 -10.26
CA GLN A 70 6.02 0.73 -10.69
C GLN A 70 4.63 0.96 -11.30
N ARG A 71 4.16 0.03 -12.14
CA ARG A 71 2.81 0.09 -12.72
C ARG A 71 1.72 -0.09 -11.66
N ALA A 72 1.90 -1.00 -10.71
CA ALA A 72 0.99 -1.18 -9.58
C ALA A 72 0.84 0.13 -8.79
N LYS A 73 1.96 0.78 -8.42
CA LYS A 73 1.96 2.08 -7.71
C LYS A 73 1.27 3.17 -8.53
N ALA A 74 1.53 3.27 -9.83
CA ALA A 74 0.87 4.24 -10.70
C ALA A 74 -0.66 4.01 -10.78
N ASN A 75 -1.09 2.76 -10.92
CA ASN A 75 -2.51 2.41 -10.95
C ASN A 75 -3.21 2.67 -9.62
N LEU A 76 -2.56 2.32 -8.49
CA LEU A 76 -3.06 2.65 -7.16
C LEU A 76 -3.16 4.15 -6.96
N ARG A 77 -2.15 4.95 -7.36
CA ARG A 77 -2.23 6.41 -7.29
C ARG A 77 -3.38 6.99 -8.10
N LYS A 78 -3.66 6.47 -9.29
CA LYS A 78 -4.84 6.91 -10.07
C LYS A 78 -6.14 6.60 -9.34
N ARG A 79 -6.30 5.35 -8.88
CA ARG A 79 -7.52 4.90 -8.19
C ARG A 79 -7.74 5.57 -6.84
N LEU A 80 -6.66 5.84 -6.10
CA LEU A 80 -6.71 6.40 -4.75
C LEU A 80 -6.55 7.91 -4.74
N GLY A 81 -5.91 8.52 -5.75
CA GLY A 81 -5.87 9.98 -5.92
C GLY A 81 -7.27 10.55 -5.99
N ASP A 82 -8.17 9.89 -6.73
CA ASP A 82 -9.61 10.18 -6.75
C ASP A 82 -10.28 10.08 -5.35
N ILE A 83 -9.70 9.29 -4.43
CA ILE A 83 -10.22 9.08 -3.08
C ILE A 83 -9.70 10.15 -2.10
N TYR A 84 -8.49 10.66 -2.30
CA TYR A 84 -7.89 11.68 -1.43
C TYR A 84 -8.19 13.11 -1.90
N ASP A 85 -8.27 13.37 -3.22
CA ASP A 85 -8.63 14.69 -3.76
C ASP A 85 -10.09 15.08 -3.44
N LYS A 86 -10.98 14.10 -3.19
CA LYS A 86 -12.37 14.37 -2.81
C LYS A 86 -12.57 14.81 -1.35
N ASN A 87 -11.50 14.87 -0.54
CA ASN A 87 -11.59 15.26 0.88
C ASN A 87 -10.97 16.64 1.20
N GLU A 88 -10.50 17.42 0.20
CA GLU A 88 -10.03 18.80 0.40
C GLU A 88 -11.06 19.84 -0.10
N GLY A 89 -12.33 19.63 0.23
CA GLY A 89 -13.43 20.53 -0.11
C GLY A 89 -14.34 20.81 1.07
N LEU A 90 -13.79 21.36 2.16
CA LEU A 90 -14.49 22.14 3.18
C LEU A 90 -13.59 23.28 3.66
#